data_AF-A0A2H0CXB8-F1
#
_entry.id   AF-A0A2H0CXB8-F1
#
_cell.length_a   1.000
_cell.length_b   1.000
_cell.length_c   1.000
_cell.angle_alpha   90.00
_cell.angle_beta   90.00
_cell.angle_gamma   90.00
#
_symmetry.space_group_name_H-M   'P 1'
#
loop_
_entity.id
_entity.type
_entity.pdbx_description
1 polymer ?
#
loop_
_entity_poly.entity_id
_entity_poly.type
_entity_poly.pdbx_seq_one_letter_code
_entity_poly.pdbx_strand_id
1 'polypeptide(L)'
;MNFDKETQIRILRVASDRQQGRDVEELDARISHVMDLHPEFEEIWSMGEMAAYPQEINGQIVSPFVHTVLHTIVDSQLRTEEPEFVVETFNRLLKQGMEEHSALHAIIASYADLHFSSFRQGKPFDQLDYQSRLSYLSYEDSEKGENK
;
A
#
# COMPACT_ATOMS: atom_id res chain seq x y z
N MET A 1 -5.88 -0.76 -9.01
CA MET A 1 -6.89 -0.03 -8.21
C MET A 1 -6.68 1.46 -8.39
N ASN A 2 -7.70 2.26 -8.09
CA ASN A 2 -7.66 3.71 -8.19
C ASN A 2 -8.09 4.36 -6.86
N PHE A 3 -7.77 5.63 -6.68
CA PHE A 3 -8.24 6.42 -5.53
C PHE A 3 -9.62 7.03 -5.80
N ASP A 4 -10.62 6.17 -5.99
CA ASP A 4 -11.99 6.58 -6.32
C ASP A 4 -13.05 5.99 -5.37
N LYS A 5 -14.27 6.51 -5.48
CA LYS A 5 -15.39 6.13 -4.62
C LYS A 5 -15.82 4.67 -4.82
N GLU A 6 -15.66 4.14 -6.04
CA GLU A 6 -15.97 2.74 -6.32
C GLU A 6 -15.02 1.81 -5.57
N THR A 7 -13.71 2.10 -5.61
CA THR A 7 -12.68 1.37 -4.87
C THR A 7 -12.92 1.50 -3.35
N GLN A 8 -13.33 2.68 -2.87
CA GLN A 8 -13.68 2.86 -1.46
C GLN A 8 -14.85 1.97 -1.03
N ILE A 9 -15.94 1.96 -1.79
CA ILE A 9 -17.10 1.10 -1.50
C ILE A 9 -16.70 -0.37 -1.52
N ARG A 10 -15.87 -0.77 -2.49
CA ARG A 10 -15.37 -2.14 -2.61
C ARG A 10 -14.53 -2.56 -1.40
N ILE A 11 -13.61 -1.71 -0.93
CA ILE A 11 -12.80 -1.98 0.27
C ILE A 11 -13.69 -2.09 1.51
N LEU A 12 -14.65 -1.18 1.69
CA LEU A 12 -15.59 -1.24 2.83
C LEU A 12 -16.47 -2.49 2.80
N ARG A 13 -16.87 -2.95 1.61
CA ARG A 13 -17.58 -4.23 1.44
C ARG A 13 -16.73 -5.40 1.94
N VAL A 14 -15.48 -5.49 1.49
CA VAL A 14 -14.56 -6.58 1.89
C VAL A 14 -14.34 -6.59 3.41
N ALA A 15 -14.10 -5.42 4.00
CA ALA A 15 -14.01 -5.27 5.45
C ALA A 15 -15.27 -5.81 6.16
N SER A 16 -16.46 -5.39 5.70
CA SER A 16 -17.74 -5.83 6.27
C SER A 16 -17.96 -7.33 6.14
N ASP A 17 -17.58 -7.92 5.01
CA ASP A 17 -17.69 -9.36 4.77
C ASP A 17 -16.78 -10.15 5.70
N ARG A 18 -15.52 -9.71 5.84
CA ARG A 18 -14.55 -10.32 6.77
C ARG A 18 -15.05 -10.29 8.22
N GLN A 19 -15.50 -9.12 8.70
CA GLN A 19 -15.97 -8.94 10.08
C GLN A 19 -17.19 -9.80 10.41
N GLN A 20 -18.05 -10.06 9.43
CA GLN A 20 -19.26 -10.86 9.59
C GLN A 20 -19.03 -12.34 9.28
N GLY A 21 -17.80 -12.75 8.99
CA GLY A 21 -17.45 -14.12 8.63
C GLY A 21 -18.09 -14.59 7.32
N ARG A 22 -18.39 -13.66 6.39
CA ARG A 22 -18.84 -13.99 5.04
C ARG A 22 -17.65 -14.31 4.14
N ASP A 23 -17.92 -15.13 3.12
CA ASP A 23 -16.94 -15.42 2.08
C ASP A 23 -16.59 -14.13 1.32
N VAL A 24 -15.29 -13.86 1.20
CA VAL A 24 -14.78 -12.79 0.35
C VAL A 24 -14.67 -13.32 -1.09
N GLU A 25 -15.15 -12.54 -2.06
CA GLU A 25 -15.03 -12.89 -3.48
C GLU A 25 -13.55 -13.14 -3.86
N GLU A 26 -13.27 -14.10 -4.75
CA GLU A 26 -11.90 -14.39 -5.19
C GLU A 26 -11.19 -13.15 -5.77
N LEU A 27 -11.94 -12.31 -6.49
CA LEU A 27 -11.46 -11.05 -7.04
C LEU A 27 -11.02 -10.04 -5.95
N ASP A 28 -11.52 -10.20 -4.73
CA ASP A 28 -11.25 -9.35 -3.55
C ASP A 28 -10.24 -9.96 -2.58
N ALA A 29 -9.77 -11.19 -2.84
CA ALA A 29 -8.83 -11.88 -1.97
C ALA A 29 -7.58 -11.04 -1.66
N ARG A 30 -7.16 -10.17 -2.59
CA ARG A 30 -6.02 -9.28 -2.35
C ARG A 30 -6.29 -8.20 -1.32
N ILE A 31 -7.47 -7.58 -1.36
CA ILE A 31 -7.87 -6.58 -0.36
C ILE A 31 -7.89 -7.25 1.02
N SER A 32 -8.47 -8.45 1.08
CA SER A 32 -8.54 -9.27 2.29
C SER A 32 -7.14 -9.57 2.85
N HIS A 33 -6.22 -10.01 2.00
CA HIS A 33 -4.84 -10.28 2.41
C HIS A 33 -4.12 -9.03 2.94
N VAL A 34 -4.30 -7.86 2.32
CA VAL A 34 -3.74 -6.60 2.86
C VAL A 34 -4.32 -6.27 4.23
N MET A 35 -5.62 -6.52 4.45
CA MET A 35 -6.23 -6.33 5.77
C MET A 35 -5.66 -7.30 6.82
N ASP A 36 -5.34 -8.54 6.45
CA ASP A 36 -4.67 -9.50 7.34
C ASP A 36 -3.27 -9.03 7.78
N LEU A 37 -2.56 -8.28 6.91
CA LEU A 37 -1.26 -7.69 7.23
C LEU A 37 -1.35 -6.49 8.20
N HIS A 38 -2.54 -5.89 8.33
CA HIS A 38 -2.78 -4.67 9.12
C HIS A 38 -3.91 -4.83 10.14
N PRO A 39 -3.74 -5.69 11.16
CA PRO A 39 -4.75 -5.87 12.22
C PRO A 39 -5.04 -4.58 13.00
N GLU A 40 -4.14 -3.60 12.99
CA GLU A 40 -4.35 -2.28 13.60
C GLU A 40 -5.48 -1.47 12.95
N PHE A 41 -5.92 -1.82 11.73
CA PHE A 41 -7.06 -1.18 11.08
C PHE A 41 -8.39 -1.85 11.36
N GLU A 42 -8.41 -3.02 12.01
CA GLU A 42 -9.62 -3.84 12.15
C GLU A 42 -10.75 -3.11 12.88
N GLU A 43 -10.43 -2.39 13.97
CA GLU A 43 -11.42 -1.59 14.68
C GLU A 43 -11.95 -0.42 13.82
N ILE A 44 -11.07 0.19 13.02
CA ILE A 44 -11.42 1.32 12.15
C ILE A 44 -12.42 0.90 11.08
N TRP A 45 -12.26 -0.29 10.50
CA TRP A 45 -13.19 -0.82 9.50
C TRP A 45 -14.62 -0.92 10.01
N SER A 46 -14.80 -1.12 11.32
CA SER A 46 -16.12 -1.14 11.98
C SER A 46 -16.84 0.22 11.97
N MET A 47 -16.13 1.30 11.66
CA MET A 47 -16.68 2.65 11.57
C MET A 47 -17.41 2.91 10.23
N GLY A 48 -17.44 1.93 9.32
CA GLY A 48 -18.14 2.03 8.04
C GLY A 48 -17.55 3.14 7.15
N GLU A 49 -18.39 4.03 6.64
CA GLU A 49 -17.94 5.12 5.76
C GLU A 49 -16.89 6.04 6.41
N MET A 50 -16.88 6.15 7.74
CA MET A 50 -15.89 6.95 8.47
C MET A 50 -14.46 6.38 8.35
N ALA A 51 -14.32 5.07 8.12
CA ALA A 51 -13.03 4.40 7.93
C ALA A 51 -12.26 4.89 6.69
N ALA A 52 -12.96 5.51 5.74
CA ALA A 52 -12.34 6.07 4.55
C ALA A 52 -11.56 7.37 4.82
N TYR A 53 -11.83 8.04 5.94
CA TYR A 53 -11.14 9.26 6.32
C TYR A 53 -9.87 8.95 7.11
N PRO A 54 -8.86 9.86 7.10
CA PRO A 54 -7.68 9.71 7.93
C PRO A 54 -8.03 9.57 9.43
N GLN A 55 -7.41 8.59 10.08
CA GLN A 55 -7.54 8.28 11.51
C GLN A 55 -6.20 8.48 12.22
N GLU A 56 -6.24 8.70 13.52
CA GLU A 56 -5.03 8.69 14.36
C GLU A 56 -4.74 7.27 14.85
N ILE A 57 -3.56 6.75 14.53
CA ILE A 57 -3.11 5.41 14.89
C ILE A 57 -1.68 5.55 15.41
N ASN A 58 -1.44 5.15 16.66
CA ASN A 58 -0.13 5.25 17.32
C ASN A 58 0.50 6.66 17.22
N GLY A 59 -0.32 7.72 17.28
CA GLY A 59 0.12 9.12 17.18
C GLY A 59 0.42 9.61 15.76
N GLN A 60 0.13 8.82 14.73
CA GLN A 60 0.26 9.19 13.32
C GLN A 60 -1.10 9.27 12.64
N ILE A 61 -1.26 10.24 11.72
CA ILE A 61 -2.47 10.35 10.91
C ILE A 61 -2.32 9.47 9.67
N VAL A 62 -3.12 8.41 9.58
CA VAL A 62 -3.09 7.42 8.50
C VAL A 62 -4.49 7.27 7.91
N SER A 63 -4.62 7.16 6.59
CA SER A 63 -5.88 6.76 5.95
C SER A 63 -5.82 5.28 5.60
N PRO A 64 -6.57 4.39 6.28
CA PRO A 64 -6.61 2.96 5.97
C PRO A 64 -7.01 2.68 4.53
N PHE A 65 -7.92 3.50 3.98
CA PHE A 65 -8.30 3.42 2.57
C PHE A 65 -7.12 3.67 1.63
N VAL A 66 -6.43 4.82 1.78
CA VAL A 66 -5.28 5.16 0.93
C VAL A 66 -4.18 4.10 1.07
N HIS A 67 -3.91 3.67 2.30
CA HIS A 67 -2.93 2.64 2.60
C HIS A 67 -3.24 1.32 1.89
N THR A 68 -4.48 0.85 2.00
CA THR A 68 -4.94 -0.41 1.37
C THR A 68 -4.83 -0.35 -0.16
N VAL A 69 -5.18 0.79 -0.77
CA VAL A 69 -5.07 0.99 -2.22
C VAL A 69 -3.60 0.95 -2.66
N LEU A 70 -2.71 1.66 -1.96
CA LEU A 70 -1.28 1.68 -2.27
C LEU A 70 -0.65 0.30 -2.16
N HIS A 71 -0.96 -0.43 -1.08
CA HIS A 71 -0.55 -1.82 -0.88
C HIS A 71 -1.01 -2.72 -2.02
N THR A 72 -2.28 -2.63 -2.40
CA THR A 72 -2.84 -3.43 -3.49
C THR A 72 -2.18 -3.13 -4.84
N ILE A 73 -1.79 -1.87 -5.08
CA ILE A 73 -1.08 -1.48 -6.31
C ILE A 73 0.31 -2.11 -6.35
N VAL A 74 1.13 -1.92 -5.32
CA VAL A 74 2.52 -2.41 -5.32
C VAL A 74 2.56 -3.93 -5.25
N ASP A 75 1.69 -4.55 -4.47
CA ASP A 75 1.61 -6.01 -4.46
C ASP A 75 1.21 -6.57 -5.83
N SER A 76 0.28 -5.92 -6.52
CA SER A 76 -0.05 -6.31 -7.88
C SER A 76 1.16 -6.21 -8.80
N GLN A 77 2.01 -5.19 -8.67
CA GLN A 77 3.24 -5.06 -9.46
C GLN A 77 4.18 -6.23 -9.21
N LEU A 78 4.33 -6.65 -7.95
CA LEU A 78 5.17 -7.80 -7.58
C LEU A 78 4.62 -9.11 -8.16
N ARG A 79 3.32 -9.35 -8.02
CA ARG A 79 2.68 -10.59 -8.48
C ARG A 79 2.60 -10.70 -10.00
N THR A 80 2.38 -9.59 -10.69
CA THR A 80 2.38 -9.57 -12.17
C THR A 80 3.78 -9.44 -12.75
N GLU A 81 4.79 -9.24 -11.90
CA GLU A 81 6.17 -8.96 -12.30
C GLU A 81 6.29 -7.75 -13.23
N GLU A 82 5.38 -6.78 -13.06
CA GLU A 82 5.20 -5.65 -13.98
C GLU A 82 4.97 -4.35 -13.18
N PRO A 83 5.89 -3.37 -13.26
CA PRO A 83 7.12 -3.41 -14.06
C PRO A 83 8.25 -4.21 -13.38
N GLU A 84 9.09 -4.86 -14.19
CA GLU A 84 10.20 -5.75 -13.75
C GLU A 84 11.08 -5.13 -12.65
N PHE A 85 11.42 -3.84 -12.77
CA PHE A 85 12.29 -3.16 -11.82
C PHE A 85 11.76 -3.12 -10.38
N VAL A 86 10.45 -3.29 -10.17
CA VAL A 86 9.84 -3.37 -8.83
C VAL A 86 10.21 -4.69 -8.17
N VAL A 87 10.10 -5.81 -8.90
CA VAL A 87 10.48 -7.15 -8.42
C VAL A 87 11.98 -7.23 -8.19
N GLU A 88 12.79 -6.67 -9.09
CA GLU A 88 14.24 -6.59 -8.91
C GLU A 88 14.61 -5.84 -7.63
N THR A 89 13.96 -4.70 -7.38
CA THR A 89 14.18 -3.89 -6.18
C THR A 89 13.76 -4.63 -4.93
N PHE A 90 12.58 -5.23 -4.91
CA PHE A 90 12.09 -6.01 -3.78
C PHE A 90 13.05 -7.14 -3.41
N ASN A 91 13.42 -7.98 -4.39
CA ASN A 91 14.38 -9.07 -4.19
C ASN A 91 15.76 -8.57 -3.72
N ARG A 92 16.18 -7.39 -4.19
CA ARG A 92 17.43 -6.77 -3.75
C ARG A 92 17.36 -6.34 -2.29
N LEU A 93 16.25 -5.74 -1.84
CA LEU A 93 16.05 -5.37 -0.43
C LEU A 93 16.03 -6.60 0.49
N LEU A 94 15.34 -7.68 0.09
CA LEU A 94 15.36 -8.95 0.83
C LEU A 94 16.77 -9.52 0.96
N LYS A 95 17.56 -9.50 -0.12
CA LYS A 95 18.97 -9.94 -0.10
C LYS A 95 19.85 -9.07 0.81
N GLN A 96 19.46 -7.82 1.07
CA GLN A 96 20.12 -6.93 2.03
C GLN A 96 19.70 -7.19 3.48
N GLY A 97 18.76 -8.11 3.72
CA GLY A 97 18.30 -8.50 5.06
C GLY A 97 17.03 -7.78 5.52
N MET A 98 16.40 -6.98 4.66
CA MET A 98 15.12 -6.35 4.98
C MET A 98 14.00 -7.40 5.07
N GLU A 99 13.11 -7.24 6.04
CA GLU A 99 11.90 -8.07 6.17
C GLU A 99 10.93 -7.80 5.00
N GLU A 100 10.12 -8.80 4.64
CA GLU A 100 9.25 -8.77 3.46
C GLU A 100 8.24 -7.62 3.48
N HIS A 101 7.54 -7.44 4.59
CA HIS A 101 6.58 -6.37 4.77
C HIS A 101 7.28 -5.00 4.80
N SER A 102 8.45 -4.90 5.43
CA SER A 102 9.28 -3.67 5.38
C SER A 102 9.73 -3.31 3.96
N ALA A 103 10.12 -4.30 3.13
CA ALA A 103 10.50 -4.08 1.73
C ALA A 103 9.32 -3.61 0.88
N LEU A 104 8.15 -4.20 1.12
CA LEU A 104 6.91 -3.77 0.49
C LEU A 104 6.59 -2.31 0.86
N HIS A 105 6.68 -1.94 2.14
CA HIS A 105 6.47 -0.57 2.60
C HIS A 105 7.47 0.44 2.01
N ALA A 106 8.75 0.08 1.88
CA ALA A 106 9.77 0.96 1.31
C ALA A 106 9.45 1.32 -0.16
N ILE A 107 8.97 0.34 -0.94
CA ILE A 107 8.53 0.54 -2.32
C ILE A 107 7.23 1.37 -2.36
N ILE A 108 6.27 1.06 -1.48
CA ILE A 108 5.00 1.79 -1.35
C ILE A 108 5.25 3.28 -1.06
N ALA A 109 6.16 3.60 -0.14
CA ALA A 109 6.50 4.99 0.18
C ALA A 109 7.01 5.74 -1.06
N SER A 110 7.91 5.11 -1.84
CA SER A 110 8.43 5.67 -3.09
C SER A 110 7.32 5.88 -4.13
N TYR A 111 6.41 4.91 -4.27
CA TYR A 111 5.25 5.03 -5.17
C TYR A 111 4.31 6.14 -4.73
N ALA A 112 3.97 6.22 -3.45
CA ALA A 112 3.04 7.19 -2.89
C ALA A 112 3.54 8.63 -3.07
N ASP A 113 4.80 8.89 -2.72
CA ASP A 113 5.42 10.20 -2.87
C ASP A 113 5.36 10.69 -4.31
N LEU A 114 5.69 9.81 -5.26
CA LEU A 114 5.63 10.13 -6.68
C LEU A 114 4.21 10.30 -7.18
N HIS A 115 3.30 9.40 -6.82
CA HIS A 115 1.90 9.45 -7.21
C HIS A 115 1.26 10.77 -6.78
N PHE A 116 1.36 11.12 -5.50
CA PHE A 116 0.73 12.33 -4.99
C PHE A 116 1.44 13.61 -5.47
N SER A 117 2.76 13.59 -5.70
CA SER A 117 3.46 14.74 -6.25
C SER A 117 3.10 14.99 -7.72
N SER A 118 3.00 13.94 -8.56
CA SER A 118 2.51 14.04 -9.93
C SER A 118 1.05 14.50 -9.98
N PHE A 119 0.19 13.90 -9.15
CA PHE A 119 -1.23 14.24 -9.07
C PHE A 119 -1.45 15.72 -8.72
N ARG A 120 -0.77 16.25 -7.69
CA ARG A 120 -0.84 17.67 -7.31
C ARG A 120 -0.37 18.62 -8.42
N GLN A 121 0.53 18.16 -9.29
CA GLN A 121 1.02 18.94 -10.43
C GLN A 121 0.16 18.78 -11.69
N GLY A 122 -0.89 17.95 -11.67
CA GLY A 122 -1.67 17.62 -12.86
C GLY A 122 -0.87 16.86 -13.92
N LYS A 123 0.16 16.12 -13.52
CA LYS A 123 1.01 15.33 -14.41
C LYS A 123 0.64 13.84 -14.31
N PRO A 124 0.88 13.06 -15.38
CA PRO A 124 0.82 11.60 -15.29
C PRO A 124 1.87 11.07 -14.31
N PHE A 125 1.69 9.83 -13.85
CA PHE A 125 2.69 9.12 -13.06
C PHE A 125 3.98 8.94 -13.88
N ASP A 126 5.13 9.32 -13.31
CA ASP A 126 6.41 9.30 -14.02
C ASP A 126 7.12 7.96 -13.79
N GLN A 127 6.96 7.03 -14.74
CA GLN A 127 7.54 5.69 -14.59
C GLN A 127 9.09 5.70 -14.55
N LEU A 128 9.73 6.68 -15.20
CA LEU A 128 11.19 6.79 -15.19
C LEU A 128 11.70 7.31 -13.84
N ASP A 129 11.00 8.28 -13.23
CA ASP A 129 11.32 8.72 -11.87
C ASP A 129 11.08 7.60 -10.86
N TYR A 130 10.02 6.80 -11.03
CA TYR A 130 9.76 5.65 -10.17
C TYR A 130 10.92 4.63 -10.22
N GLN A 131 11.33 4.24 -11.43
CA GLN A 131 12.46 3.34 -11.63
C GLN A 131 13.76 3.91 -11.05
N SER A 132 14.02 5.20 -11.28
CA SER A 132 15.21 5.87 -10.75
C SER A 132 15.24 5.83 -9.22
N ARG A 133 14.15 6.20 -8.54
CA ARG A 133 14.05 6.14 -7.08
C ARG A 133 14.28 4.73 -6.54
N LEU A 134 13.65 3.73 -7.14
CA LEU A 134 13.81 2.34 -6.72
C LEU A 134 15.24 1.80 -6.95
N SER A 135 15.96 2.32 -7.95
CA SER A 135 17.36 1.93 -8.18
C SER A 135 18.30 2.38 -7.06
N TYR A 136 17.99 3.50 -6.39
CA TYR A 136 18.77 4.01 -5.26
C TYR A 136 18.28 3.52 -3.89
N LEU A 137 17.06 2.98 -3.80
CA LEU A 137 16.48 2.53 -2.54
C LEU A 137 17.30 1.39 -1.93
N SER A 138 17.82 1.55 -0.71
CA SER A 138 18.59 0.51 -0.01
C SER A 138 18.07 0.29 1.41
N TYR A 139 18.42 -0.85 2.01
CA TYR A 139 18.06 -1.13 3.41
C TYR A 139 18.63 -0.09 4.38
N GLU A 140 19.88 0.35 4.18
CA GLU A 140 20.51 1.38 5.01
C GLU A 140 19.80 2.75 4.96
N ASP A 141 19.09 3.04 3.87
CA ASP A 141 18.30 4.26 3.74
C ASP A 141 16.95 4.17 4.45
N SER A 142 16.38 2.96 4.55
CA SER A 142 15.09 2.73 5.20
C SER A 142 15.15 2.83 6.73
N GLU A 143 16.24 2.37 7.37
CA GLU A 143 16.39 2.46 8.84
C GLU A 143 16.51 3.90 9.37
N LYS A 144 16.89 4.84 8.50
CA LYS A 144 16.96 6.27 8.84
C LYS A 144 15.59 6.96 8.83
N GLY A 145 14.58 6.35 8.21
CA GLY A 145 13.22 6.88 8.10
C GLY A 145 12.34 6.60 9.32
N GLU A 146 12.55 5.48 10.01
CA GLU A 146 11.73 5.05 11.17
C GLU A 146 12.19 5.69 12.50
N ASN A 147 13.37 6.31 12.53
CA ASN A 147 13.95 6.97 13.72
C ASN A 147 13.81 8.50 13.72
N LYS A 148 12.84 9.06 12.99
CA LYS A 148 12.54 10.50 12.96
C LYS A 148 11.07 10.78 13.23
#